data_AF-A0A527ZQQ6-F1
#
_entry.id   AF-A0A527ZQQ6-F1
#
_cell.length_a   1.000
_cell.length_b   1.000
_cell.length_c   1.000
_cell.angle_alpha   90.00
_cell.angle_beta   90.00
_cell.angle_gamma   90.00
#
_symmetry.space_group_name_H-M   'P 1'
#
loop_
_entity.id
_entity.type
_entity.pdbx_description
1 polymer ?
#
loop_
_entity_poly.entity_id
_entity_poly.type
_entity_poly.pdbx_seq_one_letter_code
_entity_poly.pdbx_strand_id
1 'polypeptide(L)' 'MEGNVVQLQELYHFVRRDVNAEGQIVGEFRATGIRPRFAQEAATLGHHFAKDAFNPQVPL' A
#
# COMPACT_ATOMS: atom_id res chain seq x y z
N MET A 1 -16.84 24.62 -4.77
CA MET A 1 -16.05 23.69 -5.60
C MET A 1 -17.03 22.72 -6.21
N GLU A 2 -17.43 22.97 -7.45
CA GLU A 2 -18.16 21.99 -8.25
C GLU A 2 -17.22 20.80 -8.45
N GLY A 3 -17.46 19.62 -7.86
CA GLY A 3 -16.39 18.63 -7.86
C GLY A 3 -16.73 17.25 -7.31
N ASN A 4 -16.97 16.32 -8.22
CA ASN A 4 -16.61 14.92 -8.01
C ASN A 4 -15.18 14.72 -8.53
N VAL A 5 -14.18 15.20 -7.77
CA VAL A 5 -12.79 14.85 -8.05
C VAL A 5 -12.48 13.54 -7.34
N VAL A 6 -12.30 12.46 -8.10
CA VAL A 6 -11.75 11.21 -7.57
C VAL A 6 -10.24 11.38 -7.48
N GLN A 7 -9.71 11.30 -6.25
CA GLN A 7 -8.27 11.29 -6.02
C GLN A 7 -7.80 9.86 -5.77
N LEU A 8 -6.75 9.46 -6.47
CA LEU A 8 -6.05 8.21 -6.20
C LEU A 8 -4.87 8.48 -5.27
N GLN A 9 -4.64 7.55 -4.35
CA GLN A 9 -3.48 7.54 -3.47
C GLN A 9 -2.78 6.20 -3.60
N GLU A 10 -1.47 6.21 -3.79
CA GLU A 10 -0.67 5.00 -3.81
C GLU A 10 -0.42 4.54 -2.36
N LEU A 11 -0.98 3.39 -1.99
CA LEU A 11 -0.78 2.80 -0.66
C LEU A 11 0.43 1.86 -0.64
N TYR A 12 0.69 1.20 -1.76
CA TYR A 12 1.77 0.25 -1.93
C TYR A 12 2.42 0.45 -3.29
N HIS A 13 3.73 0.30 -3.32
CA HIS A 13 4.50 0.25 -4.56
C HIS A 13 5.38 -0.99 -4.57
N PHE A 14 5.74 -1.47 -5.75
CA PHE A 14 6.70 -2.56 -5.90
C PHE A 14 8.12 -2.01 -5.98
N VAL A 15 9.01 -2.52 -5.13
CA VAL A 15 10.44 -2.23 -5.16
C VAL A 15 11.17 -3.39 -5.82
N ARG A 16 11.62 -3.15 -7.06
CA ARG A 16 12.56 -4.07 -7.74
C ARG A 16 13.91 -4.01 -7.05
N ARG A 17 14.44 -5.16 -6.66
CA ARG A 17 15.77 -5.34 -6.07
C ARG A 17 16.78 -5.92 -7.05
N ASP A 18 16.36 -6.87 -7.88
CA ASP A 18 17.27 -7.55 -8.80
C ASP A 18 16.54 -8.15 -10.02
N VAL A 19 17.30 -8.77 -10.94
CA VAL A 19 16.81 -9.69 -11.96
C VAL A 19 17.63 -10.97 -11.91
N ASN A 20 16.97 -12.12 -11.76
CA ASN A 20 17.67 -13.40 -11.67
C ASN A 20 18.20 -13.87 -13.04
N ALA A 21 18.93 -14.98 -13.04
CA ALA A 21 19.57 -15.54 -14.24
C ALA A 21 18.56 -15.91 -15.33
N GLU A 22 17.32 -16.20 -14.95
CA GLU A 22 16.21 -16.53 -15.82
C GLU A 22 15.47 -15.28 -16.35
N GLY A 23 15.92 -14.07 -15.99
CA GLY A 23 15.33 -12.81 -16.43
C GLY A 23 14.09 -12.37 -15.63
N GLN A 24 13.81 -12.99 -14.50
CA GLN A 24 12.67 -12.65 -13.64
C GLN A 24 13.02 -11.51 -12.69
N ILE A 25 12.08 -10.61 -12.47
CA ILE A 25 12.23 -9.50 -11.54
C ILE A 25 12.12 -10.00 -10.10
N VAL A 26 13.15 -9.76 -9.30
CA VAL A 26 13.15 -10.00 -7.86
C VAL A 26 12.88 -8.67 -7.15
N GLY A 27 11.92 -8.66 -6.23
CA GLY A 27 11.52 -7.46 -5.52
C GLY A 27 10.49 -7.77 -4.44
N GLU A 28 9.91 -6.72 -3.88
CA GLU A 28 8.91 -6.82 -2.82
C GLU A 28 7.97 -5.61 -2.86
N PHE A 29 6.74 -5.79 -2.39
CA PHE A 29 5.86 -4.65 -2.17
C PHE A 29 6.21 -3.94 -0.87
N ARG A 30 6.14 -2.62 -0.90
CA ARG A 30 6.38 -1.74 0.24
C ARG A 30 5.21 -0.78 0.40
N ALA A 31 4.76 -0.60 1.63
CA ALA A 31 3.82 0.46 1.95
C ALA A 31 4.46 1.83 1.74
N THR A 32 3.67 2.81 1.32
CA THR A 32 4.10 4.21 1.19
C THR A 32 4.09 4.96 2.53
N GLY A 33 3.55 4.36 3.60
CA GLY A 33 3.31 5.04 4.88
C GLY A 33 1.95 5.72 4.96
N ILE A 34 1.22 5.83 3.85
CA ILE A 34 -0.10 6.48 3.83
C ILE A 34 -1.12 5.56 4.51
N ARG A 35 -1.76 6.07 5.56
CA ARG A 35 -2.95 5.45 6.15
C ARG A 35 -4.20 6.02 5.46
N PRO A 36 -4.97 5.20 4.73
CA PRO A 36 -6.12 5.71 3.99
C PRO A 36 -7.24 6.14 4.93
N ARG A 37 -7.97 7.19 4.56
CA ARG A 37 -9.09 7.73 5.36
C ARG A 37 -10.17 6.69 5.65
N PHE A 38 -10.47 5.82 4.68
CA PHE A 38 -11.47 4.76 4.83
C PHE A 38 -11.06 3.68 5.85
N ALA A 39 -9.81 3.63 6.31
CA ALA A 39 -9.38 2.60 7.27
C ALA A 39 -10.17 2.67 8.59
N GLN A 40 -10.58 3.88 9.00
CA GLN A 40 -11.43 4.07 10.17
C GLN A 40 -12.87 3.58 9.95
N GLU A 41 -13.41 3.81 8.76
CA GLU A 41 -14.73 3.30 8.35
C GLU A 41 -14.71 1.77 8.27
N ALA A 42 -13.68 1.19 7.65
CA ALA A 42 -13.48 -0.25 7.58
C ALA A 42 -13.45 -0.89 8.99
N ALA A 43 -12.74 -0.27 9.94
CA ALA A 43 -12.71 -0.74 11.33
C ALA A 43 -14.10 -0.70 11.99
N THR A 44 -14.89 0.35 11.73
CA THR A 44 -16.28 0.45 12.20
C THR A 44 -17.17 -0.66 11.62
N LEU A 45 -16.87 -1.13 10.41
CA LEU A 45 -17.52 -2.28 9.77
C LEU A 45 -16.96 -3.64 10.25
N GLY A 46 -16.00 -3.65 11.18
CA GLY A 46 -15.37 -4.87 11.70
C GLY A 46 -14.12 -5.32 10.94
N HIS A 47 -13.73 -4.62 9.87
CA HIS A 47 -12.54 -4.93 9.08
C HIS A 47 -11.32 -4.17 9.60
N HIS A 48 -10.41 -4.89 10.24
CA HIS A 48 -9.21 -4.32 10.84
C HIS A 48 -8.00 -4.60 9.95
N PHE A 49 -7.18 -3.57 9.73
CA PHE A 49 -5.86 -3.73 9.14
C PHE A 49 -4.87 -4.28 10.18
N ALA A 50 -3.91 -5.07 9.73
CA ALA A 50 -2.77 -5.46 10.57
C ALA A 50 -2.03 -4.20 11.08
N LYS A 51 -1.42 -4.30 12.26
CA LYS A 51 -0.73 -3.17 12.91
C LYS A 51 0.27 -2.48 11.98
N ASP A 52 1.00 -3.28 11.21
CA ASP A 52 2.08 -2.84 10.35
C ASP A 52 1.68 -2.79 8.86
N ALA A 53 0.38 -2.89 8.53
CA ALA A 53 -0.11 -2.95 7.15
C ALA A 53 0.36 -1.78 6.29
N PHE A 54 0.55 -0.59 6.88
CA PHE A 54 1.01 0.61 6.16
C PHE A 54 2.40 1.07 6.62
N ASN A 55 3.21 0.20 7.22
CA ASN A 55 4.56 0.56 7.68
C ASN A 55 5.56 0.50 6.51
N PRO A 56 6.20 1.62 6.12
CA PRO A 56 7.11 1.66 4.99
C PRO A 56 8.46 0.96 5.25
N GLN A 57 8.78 0.68 6.51
CA GLN A 57 10.07 0.10 6.90
C GLN A 57 10.12 -1.42 6.76
N VAL A 58 8.97 -2.08 6.59
CA VAL A 58 8.87 -3.54 6.46
C VAL A 58 8.36 -3.93 5.07
N PRO A 59 8.83 -5.06 4.50
CA PRO A 59 8.15 -5.69 3.38
C PRO A 59 6.72 -6.07 3.77
N LEU A 60 5.82 -6.02 2.79
CA LEU A 60 4.44 -6.51 2.93
C LEU A 60 4.35 -8.04 3.05
#